data_AF-A0A358PBR5-F1
#
_entry.id   AF-A0A358PBR5-F1
#
_cell.length_a   1.000
_cell.length_b   1.000
_cell.length_c   1.000
_cell.angle_alpha   90.00
_cell.angle_beta   90.00
_cell.angle_gamma   90.00
#
_symmetry.space_group_name_H-M   'P 1'
#
loop_
_entity.id
_entity.type
_entity.pdbx_description
1 polymer ?
#
loop_
_entity_poly.entity_id
_entity_poly.type
_entity_poly.pdbx_seq_one_letter_code
_entity_poly.pdbx_strand_id
1 'polypeptide(L)' 'KNILLASEMIGAVRGIDPRTDNHYDDTKRYIDGNKALDAAAKQAIFEGNARRVFNRLKI' A
#
# COMPACT_ATOMS: atom_id res chain seq x y z
N LYS A 1 2.24 8.44 -11.79
CA LYS A 1 2.46 6.97 -11.76
C LYS A 1 3.76 6.65 -10.99
N ASN A 2 3.92 7.24 -9.81
CA ASN A 2 5.20 7.31 -9.08
C ASN A 2 5.06 6.82 -7.63
N ILE A 3 3.94 6.15 -7.32
CA ILE A 3 3.59 5.64 -6.00
C ILE A 3 3.54 4.12 -6.10
N LEU A 4 4.27 3.43 -5.23
CA LEU A 4 4.24 1.97 -5.07
C LEU A 4 3.75 1.67 -3.66
N LEU A 5 2.90 0.66 -3.49
CA LEU A 5 2.51 0.21 -2.15
C LEU A 5 3.71 -0.45 -1.44
N ALA A 6 3.89 -0.09 -0.18
CA ALA A 6 4.71 -0.82 0.79
C ALA A 6 4.15 -0.59 2.20
N SER A 7 4.31 -1.57 3.08
CA SER A 7 3.90 -1.48 4.49
C SER A 7 5.06 -1.51 5.47
N GLU A 8 6.17 -2.16 5.11
CA GLU A 8 7.28 -2.46 6.03
C GLU A 8 6.79 -3.14 7.32
N MET A 9 5.80 -4.03 7.20
CA MET A 9 5.20 -4.73 8.34
C MET A 9 6.25 -5.44 9.20
N ILE A 10 6.02 -5.46 10.52
CA ILE A 10 6.95 -6.04 11.51
C ILE A 10 8.29 -5.25 11.58
N GLY A 11 8.29 -4.02 11.07
CA GLY A 11 9.41 -3.08 11.18
C GLY A 11 9.40 -2.29 12.49
N ALA A 12 9.62 -0.99 12.37
CA ALA A 12 9.81 -0.06 13.49
C ALA A 12 8.56 0.12 14.37
N VAL A 13 7.37 0.13 13.77
CA VAL A 13 6.11 0.40 14.49
C VAL A 13 5.15 -0.76 14.31
N ARG A 14 5.00 -1.56 15.36
CA ARG A 14 4.16 -2.77 15.37
C ARG A 14 2.85 -2.59 16.15
N GLY A 15 2.63 -1.39 16.72
CA GLY A 15 1.49 -1.09 17.58
C GLY A 15 0.18 -0.97 16.82
N ILE A 16 -0.91 -1.09 17.58
CA ILE A 16 -2.27 -0.79 17.14
C ILE A 16 -2.57 0.68 17.45
N ASP A 17 -3.12 1.41 16.49
CA ASP A 17 -3.63 2.75 16.69
C ASP A 17 -4.92 2.70 17.52
N PRO A 18 -4.93 3.21 18.77
CA PRO A 18 -6.09 3.12 19.65
C PRO A 18 -7.31 3.91 19.15
N ARG A 19 -7.12 4.81 18.17
CA ARG A 19 -8.23 5.59 17.58
C ARG A 19 -8.98 4.83 16.50
N THR A 20 -8.33 3.83 15.89
CA THR A 20 -8.89 3.13 14.73
C THR A 20 -8.99 1.62 14.93
N ASP A 21 -8.29 1.07 15.92
CA ASP A 21 -8.15 -0.36 16.20
C ASP A 21 -7.51 -1.15 15.04
N ASN A 22 -6.58 -0.51 14.30
CA ASN A 22 -5.79 -1.16 13.26
C ASN A 22 -4.31 -0.92 13.52
N HIS A 23 -3.48 -1.79 12.98
CA HIS A 23 -2.03 -1.57 12.99
C HIS A 23 -1.66 -0.28 12.24
N TYR A 24 -0.68 0.45 12.77
CA TYR A 24 -0.11 1.60 12.06
C TYR A 24 0.52 1.23 10.72
N ASP A 25 1.07 0.02 10.61
CA ASP A 25 1.72 -0.50 9.40
C ASP A 25 0.75 -1.18 8.42
N ASP A 26 -0.56 -1.24 8.71
CA ASP A 26 -1.57 -1.67 7.74
C ASP A 26 -1.86 -0.57 6.70
N THR A 27 -0.85 -0.27 5.87
CA THR A 27 -0.90 0.84 4.91
C THR A 27 -1.87 0.61 3.75
N LYS A 28 -2.24 -0.65 3.49
CA LYS A 28 -3.23 -1.01 2.46
C LYS A 28 -4.58 -0.36 2.77
N ARG A 29 -5.00 -0.34 4.04
CA ARG A 29 -6.24 0.30 4.51
C ARG A 29 -6.33 1.77 4.09
N TYR A 30 -5.22 2.50 4.11
CA TYR A 30 -5.21 3.92 3.73
C TYR A 30 -5.44 4.11 2.22
N ILE A 31 -4.91 3.20 1.38
CA ILE A 31 -5.13 3.24 -0.06
C ILE A 31 -6.57 2.82 -0.39
N ASP A 32 -7.09 1.77 0.24
CA ASP A 32 -8.46 1.32 0.05
C ASP A 32 -9.48 2.40 0.46
N GLY A 33 -9.26 3.06 1.60
CA GLY A 33 -10.12 4.12 2.12
C GLY A 33 -10.01 5.46 1.38
N ASN A 34 -9.04 5.62 0.47
CA ASN A 34 -8.88 6.86 -0.30
C ASN A 34 -10.04 7.05 -1.29
N LYS A 35 -10.74 8.18 -1.18
CA LYS A 35 -11.90 8.55 -1.99
C LYS A 35 -11.55 9.29 -3.29
N ALA A 36 -10.33 9.79 -3.43
CA ALA A 36 -9.85 10.51 -4.61
C ALA A 36 -9.26 9.57 -5.67
N LEU A 37 -8.85 8.36 -5.28
CA LEU A 37 -8.32 7.34 -6.18
C LEU A 37 -9.43 6.47 -6.75
N ASP A 38 -9.48 6.36 -8.08
CA ASP A 38 -10.30 5.36 -8.75
C ASP A 38 -9.69 3.95 -8.64
N ALA A 39 -10.43 2.94 -9.09
CA ALA A 39 -9.99 1.54 -9.03
C ALA A 39 -8.71 1.28 -9.84
N ALA A 40 -8.55 1.94 -10.99
CA ALA A 40 -7.39 1.76 -11.85
C ALA A 40 -6.12 2.35 -11.21
N ALA A 41 -6.23 3.50 -10.56
CA ALA A 41 -5.15 4.14 -9.82
C ALA A 41 -4.73 3.31 -8.60
N LYS A 42 -5.71 2.74 -7.86
CA LYS A 42 -5.42 1.79 -6.77
C LYS A 42 -4.68 0.55 -7.29
N GLN A 43 -5.14 -0.06 -8.38
CA GLN A 43 -4.44 -1.20 -8.98
C GLN A 43 -3.02 -0.86 -9.45
N ALA A 44 -2.82 0.34 -10.01
CA ALA A 44 -1.50 0.80 -10.39
C ALA A 44 -0.56 0.92 -9.17
N ILE A 45 -1.05 1.39 -8.03
CA ILE A 45 -0.29 1.49 -6.77
C ILE A 45 0.02 0.10 -6.20
N PHE A 46 -0.95 -0.82 -6.23
CA PHE A 46 -0.81 -2.17 -5.67
C PHE A 46 0.12 -3.08 -6.47
N GLU A 47 0.14 -2.96 -7.81
CA GLU A 47 0.87 -3.91 -8.66
C GLU A 47 1.50 -3.25 -9.88
N GLY A 48 0.72 -2.48 -10.65
CA GLY A 48 1.12 -2.07 -11.99
C GLY A 48 2.42 -1.24 -12.02
N ASN A 49 2.58 -0.32 -11.07
CA ASN A 49 3.80 0.49 -10.95
C ASN A 49 4.98 -0.37 -10.50
N ALA A 50 4.78 -1.32 -9.58
CA ALA A 50 5.84 -2.19 -9.10
C ALA A 50 6.37 -3.10 -10.23
N ARG A 51 5.50 -3.71 -11.03
CA ARG A 51 5.91 -4.54 -12.17
C ARG A 51 6.69 -3.77 -13.24
N ARG A 52 6.33 -2.51 -13.47
CA ARG A 52 7.07 -1.61 -14.37
C ARG A 52 8.47 -1.27 -13.83
N VAL A 53 8.60 -1.05 -12.52
CA VAL A 53 9.87 -0.69 -11.88
C VAL A 53 10.78 -1.90 -11.69
N PHE A 54 10.24 -3.01 -11.22
CA PHE A 54 10.94 -4.28 -10.99
C PHE A 54 10.74 -5.22 -12.19
N ASN A 55 11.40 -4.91 -13.31
CA ASN A 55 11.24 -5.66 -14.56
C ASN A 55 11.62 -7.16 -14.49
N ARG A 56 12.33 -7.59 -13.44
CA ARG A 56 12.69 -9.01 -13.20
C ARG A 56 11.64 -9.78 -12.40
N LEU A 57 10.60 -9.12 -11.90
CA LEU A 57 9.55 -9.76 -11.13
C LEU A 57 8.74 -10.68 -12.08
N LYS A 58 8.94 -11.99 -11.94
CA LYS A 58 8.16 -13.01 -12.65
C LYS A 58 6.96 -13.37 -11.77
N ILE A 59 5.76 -12.99 -12.22
CA ILE A 59 4.48 -13.37 -11.60
C ILE A 59 3.78 -14.31 -12.56
#